data_AF-A0A6G1JEI9-F1
#
_entry.id   AF-A0A6G1JEI9-F1
#
_cell.length_a   1.000
_cell.length_b   1.000
_cell.length_c   1.000
_cell.angle_alpha   90.00
_cell.angle_beta   90.00
_cell.angle_gamma   90.00
#
_symmetry.space_group_name_H-M   'P 1'
#
loop_
_entity.id
_entity.type
_entity.pdbx_description
1 polymer ?
#
loop_
_entity_poly.entity_id
_entity_poly.type
_entity_poly.pdbx_seq_one_letter_code
_entity_poly.pdbx_strand_id
1 'polypeptide(L)'
;MADLLDYIVYMTYDLHGQWDAGNQHAIEGCSAGNCLRSHVNLTETNYALEMITKARVGTSKIFVGESSYGRSFKMSRAGCKEPMCIFTRDRLNSNAAKGKCTGTAGYISNAEIDDIISMGGKVDSWHDFDSNSDMLVYDDRSG
;
A
#
# COMPACT_ATOMS: atom_id res chain seq x y z
N MET A 1 -19.18 20.53 -7.90
CA MET A 1 -19.25 19.41 -6.92
C MET A 1 -18.88 19.89 -5.53
N ALA A 2 -17.67 20.43 -5.30
CA ALA A 2 -17.23 20.88 -3.98
C ALA A 2 -18.12 21.95 -3.32
N ASP A 3 -18.82 22.78 -4.10
CA ASP A 3 -19.76 23.79 -3.56
C ASP A 3 -21.02 23.18 -2.92
N LEU A 4 -21.37 21.95 -3.30
CA LEU A 4 -22.56 21.23 -2.82
C LEU A 4 -22.26 20.26 -1.66
N LEU A 5 -20.99 20.09 -1.29
CA LEU A 5 -20.55 19.17 -0.24
C LEU A 5 -20.11 19.95 1.01
N ASP A 6 -20.41 19.41 2.19
CA ASP A 6 -19.88 19.94 3.45
C ASP A 6 -18.37 19.72 3.54
N TYR A 7 -17.94 18.50 3.21
CA TYR A 7 -16.54 18.08 3.16
C TYR A 7 -16.35 16.89 2.21
N ILE A 8 -15.10 16.57 1.91
CA ILE A 8 -14.66 15.48 1.05
C ILE A 8 -13.67 14.64 1.84
N VAL A 9 -14.02 13.37 2.07
CA VAL A 9 -13.06 12.37 2.56
C VAL A 9 -12.24 11.92 1.35
N TYR A 10 -10.98 12.34 1.32
CA TYR A 10 -10.09 12.09 0.20
C TYR A 10 -9.26 10.85 0.49
N MET A 11 -9.49 9.79 -0.26
CA MET A 11 -8.91 8.46 -0.04
C MET A 11 -7.44 8.42 -0.51
N THR A 12 -6.54 8.96 0.31
CA THR A 12 -5.09 9.00 0.08
C THR A 12 -4.41 7.70 0.49
N TYR A 13 -5.01 6.59 0.09
CA TYR A 13 -4.53 5.22 0.30
C TYR A 13 -4.89 4.40 -0.94
N ASP A 14 -4.40 3.17 -1.02
CA ASP A 14 -4.52 2.33 -2.23
C ASP A 14 -3.83 2.96 -3.46
N LEU A 15 -2.74 3.69 -3.20
CA LEU A 15 -1.91 4.25 -4.28
C LEU A 15 -1.22 3.13 -5.08
N HIS A 16 -0.88 2.04 -4.40
CA HIS A 16 -0.27 0.86 -5.00
C HIS A 16 -0.91 -0.43 -4.52
N GLY A 17 -0.87 -1.46 -5.38
CA GLY A 17 -1.45 -2.76 -5.08
C GLY A 17 -1.15 -3.80 -6.14
N GLN A 18 -1.66 -5.02 -5.94
CA GLN A 18 -1.45 -6.13 -6.89
C GLN A 18 -1.85 -5.77 -8.32
N TRP A 19 -2.86 -4.91 -8.47
CA TRP A 19 -3.39 -4.46 -9.75
C TRP A 19 -2.38 -3.69 -10.62
N ASP A 20 -1.26 -3.22 -10.04
CA ASP A 20 -0.21 -2.51 -10.77
C ASP A 20 0.59 -3.43 -11.70
N ALA A 21 0.56 -4.75 -11.47
CA ALA A 21 1.32 -5.71 -12.25
C ALA A 21 0.99 -5.65 -13.76
N GLY A 22 2.02 -5.43 -14.57
CA GLY A 22 1.91 -5.27 -16.02
C GLY A 22 1.58 -3.85 -16.48
N ASN A 23 1.46 -2.88 -15.57
CA ASN A 23 1.24 -1.47 -15.90
C ASN A 23 2.53 -0.65 -15.76
N GLN A 24 3.13 -0.28 -16.91
CA GLN A 24 4.36 0.53 -16.95
C GLN A 24 4.20 1.96 -16.39
N HIS A 25 2.95 2.42 -16.20
CA HIS A 25 2.65 3.77 -15.68
C HIS A 25 2.24 3.76 -14.21
N ALA A 26 2.14 2.59 -13.58
CA ALA A 26 1.73 2.50 -12.19
C ALA A 26 2.83 2.98 -11.24
N ILE A 27 4.08 2.58 -11.49
CA ILE A 27 5.20 2.86 -10.59
C ILE A 27 6.37 3.42 -11.40
N GLU A 28 6.84 4.61 -11.03
CA GLU A 28 8.01 5.23 -11.66
C GLU A 28 9.25 4.33 -11.52
N GLY A 29 9.98 4.17 -12.63
CA GLY A 29 11.16 3.32 -12.71
C GLY A 29 10.87 1.81 -12.82
N CYS A 30 9.61 1.39 -12.73
CA CYS A 30 9.22 -0.03 -12.76
C CYS A 30 8.37 -0.35 -13.99
N SER A 31 9.00 -0.69 -15.11
CA SER A 31 8.30 -0.95 -16.38
C SER A 31 7.30 -2.12 -16.32
N ALA A 32 7.55 -3.11 -15.46
CA ALA A 32 6.65 -4.23 -15.24
C ALA A 32 5.53 -3.95 -14.23
N GLY A 33 5.54 -2.78 -13.56
CA GLY A 33 4.52 -2.37 -12.59
C GLY A 33 4.41 -3.26 -11.34
N ASN A 34 5.34 -4.20 -11.14
CA ASN A 34 5.29 -5.18 -10.05
C ASN A 34 6.39 -4.97 -9.00
N CYS A 35 6.87 -3.74 -8.85
CA CYS A 35 7.84 -3.38 -7.82
C CYS A 35 7.16 -3.14 -6.48
N LEU A 36 7.88 -3.32 -5.38
CA LEU A 36 7.36 -3.08 -4.04
C LEU A 36 7.24 -1.58 -3.77
N ARG A 37 6.02 -1.10 -3.55
CA ARG A 37 5.76 0.30 -3.20
C ARG A 37 4.67 0.39 -2.14
N SER A 38 4.82 1.36 -1.24
CA SER A 38 3.85 1.62 -0.18
C SER A 38 2.55 2.19 -0.75
N HIS A 39 1.41 1.63 -0.35
CA HIS A 39 0.10 2.12 -0.77
C HIS A 39 -0.34 3.43 -0.08
N VAL A 40 0.47 3.95 0.84
CA VAL A 40 0.28 5.20 1.59
C VAL A 40 1.52 6.10 1.50
N ASN A 41 2.20 6.08 0.36
CA ASN A 41 3.39 6.91 0.11
C ASN A 41 3.08 8.40 0.31
N LEU A 42 3.80 9.08 1.22
CA LEU A 42 3.57 10.48 1.56
C LEU A 42 3.81 11.43 0.39
N THR A 43 4.81 11.15 -0.45
CA THR A 43 5.10 11.98 -1.63
C THR A 43 3.91 11.98 -2.59
N GLU A 44 3.35 10.80 -2.85
CA GLU A 44 2.19 10.63 -3.73
C GLU A 44 0.89 11.14 -3.09
N THR A 45 0.75 11.00 -1.77
CA THR A 45 -0.32 11.63 -0.99
C THR A 45 -0.31 13.14 -1.15
N ASN A 46 0.86 13.78 -1.06
CA ASN A 46 1.00 15.21 -1.29
C ASN A 46 0.63 15.59 -2.72
N TYR A 47 1.04 14.81 -3.73
CA TYR A 47 0.62 15.05 -5.12
C TYR A 47 -0.89 14.96 -5.30
N ALA A 48 -1.55 13.97 -4.69
CA ALA A 48 -3.00 13.84 -4.75
C ALA A 48 -3.70 15.06 -4.09
N LEU A 49 -3.20 15.52 -2.93
CA LEU A 49 -3.72 16.69 -2.23
C LEU A 49 -3.49 18.00 -3.00
N GLU A 50 -2.34 18.13 -3.67
CA GLU A 50 -2.09 19.24 -4.58
C GLU A 50 -3.07 19.25 -5.76
N MET A 51 -3.43 18.09 -6.30
CA MET A 51 -4.34 18.00 -7.44
C MET A 51 -5.75 18.48 -7.08
N ILE A 52 -6.30 18.04 -5.95
CA ILE A 52 -7.64 18.46 -5.51
C ILE A 52 -7.68 19.95 -5.12
N THR A 53 -6.60 20.48 -4.54
CA THR A 53 -6.51 21.92 -4.23
C THR A 53 -6.34 22.77 -5.50
N LYS A 54 -5.56 22.32 -6.49
CA LYS A 54 -5.47 22.94 -7.83
C LYS A 54 -6.81 22.96 -8.56
N ALA A 55 -7.67 21.97 -8.32
CA ALA A 55 -9.06 21.92 -8.79
C ALA A 55 -10.01 22.88 -8.03
N ARG A 56 -9.47 23.79 -7.20
CA ARG A 56 -10.20 24.84 -6.45
C ARG A 56 -11.10 24.31 -5.33
N VAL A 57 -10.82 23.12 -4.81
CA VAL A 57 -11.42 22.67 -3.56
C VAL A 57 -10.72 23.38 -2.40
N GLY A 58 -11.49 24.06 -1.55
CA GLY A 58 -10.96 24.69 -0.34
C GLY A 58 -10.38 23.65 0.62
N THR A 59 -9.18 23.91 1.15
CA THR A 59 -8.48 22.98 2.06
C THR A 59 -9.29 22.66 3.32
N SER A 60 -10.12 23.60 3.80
CA SER A 60 -11.03 23.38 4.94
C SER A 60 -12.13 22.35 4.68
N LYS A 61 -12.35 21.93 3.43
CA LYS A 61 -13.28 20.87 3.06
C LYS A 61 -12.61 19.52 2.84
N ILE A 62 -11.28 19.41 2.92
CA ILE A 62 -10.56 18.18 2.61
C ILE A 62 -10.21 17.46 3.91
N PHE A 63 -10.70 16.24 4.05
CA PHE A 63 -10.37 15.32 5.14
C PHE A 63 -9.49 14.23 4.56
N VAL A 64 -8.23 14.18 5.01
CA VAL A 64 -7.23 13.21 4.52
C VAL A 64 -7.57 11.83 5.05
N GLY A 65 -7.70 10.86 4.15
CA GLY A 65 -7.98 9.48 4.49
C GLY A 65 -6.73 8.76 5.00
N GLU A 66 -6.90 7.99 6.07
CA GLU A 66 -5.87 7.14 6.65
C GLU A 66 -6.33 5.67 6.59
N SER A 67 -5.43 4.77 6.17
CA SER A 67 -5.77 3.35 6.06
C SER A 67 -5.52 2.61 7.37
N SER A 68 -6.53 1.90 7.86
CA SER A 68 -6.38 0.93 8.96
C SER A 68 -6.01 -0.49 8.47
N TYR A 69 -5.31 -0.56 7.33
CA TYR A 69 -4.87 -1.79 6.67
C TYR A 69 -3.63 -1.52 5.81
N GLY A 70 -2.93 -2.60 5.44
CA GLY A 70 -1.84 -2.62 4.48
C GLY A 70 -2.16 -3.38 3.19
N ARG A 71 -1.36 -3.13 2.14
CA ARG A 71 -1.32 -3.95 0.92
C ARG A 71 -0.16 -4.92 0.97
N SER A 72 -0.47 -6.21 0.86
CA SER A 72 0.52 -7.30 1.01
C SER A 72 0.96 -7.85 -0.33
N PHE A 73 2.22 -8.26 -0.46
CA PHE A 73 2.75 -8.83 -1.69
C PHE A 73 3.56 -10.11 -1.43
N LYS A 74 3.49 -11.08 -2.35
CA LYS A 74 4.45 -12.19 -2.36
C LYS A 74 5.68 -11.78 -3.14
N MET A 75 6.75 -11.44 -2.41
CA MET A 75 8.06 -11.15 -2.99
C MET A 75 8.56 -12.31 -3.84
N SER A 76 9.17 -11.98 -4.98
CA SER A 76 9.84 -12.94 -5.88
C SER A 76 11.09 -13.56 -5.26
N ARG A 77 11.79 -12.82 -4.40
CA ARG A 77 13.04 -13.24 -3.76
C ARG A 77 13.03 -12.85 -2.29
N ALA A 78 13.24 -13.83 -1.42
CA ALA A 78 13.40 -13.59 0.01
C ALA A 78 14.59 -12.64 0.27
N GLY A 79 14.43 -11.73 1.24
CA GLY A 79 15.45 -10.75 1.62
C GLY A 79 15.57 -9.54 0.68
N CYS A 80 14.83 -9.48 -0.42
CA CYS A 80 14.77 -8.30 -1.28
C CYS A 80 13.69 -7.35 -0.76
N LYS A 81 14.07 -6.29 -0.06
CA LYS A 81 13.15 -5.32 0.58
C LYS A 81 13.16 -3.93 -0.06
N GLU A 82 14.08 -3.72 -1.00
CA GLU A 82 14.24 -2.44 -1.68
C GLU A 82 13.02 -2.11 -2.56
N PRO A 83 12.75 -0.83 -2.84
CA PRO A 83 11.60 -0.43 -3.65
C PRO A 83 11.58 -1.01 -5.08
N MET A 84 12.74 -1.40 -5.62
CA MET A 84 12.86 -2.03 -6.94
C MET A 84 12.80 -3.56 -6.91
N CYS A 85 12.66 -4.16 -5.74
CA CYS A 85 12.35 -5.58 -5.62
C CYS A 85 10.94 -5.84 -6.17
N ILE A 86 10.74 -7.03 -6.75
CA ILE A 86 9.48 -7.34 -7.44
C ILE A 86 8.64 -8.38 -6.70
N PHE A 87 7.32 -8.25 -6.83
CA PHE A 87 6.36 -9.24 -6.39
C PHE A 87 5.92 -10.16 -7.54
N THR A 88 5.29 -11.28 -7.19
CA THR A 88 4.91 -12.34 -8.13
C THR A 88 3.46 -12.20 -8.62
N ARG A 89 3.13 -12.96 -9.68
CA ARG A 89 1.82 -13.04 -10.36
C ARG A 89 1.42 -11.79 -11.17
N ASP A 90 0.19 -11.82 -11.68
CA ASP A 90 -0.44 -10.82 -12.52
C ASP A 90 -1.39 -9.92 -11.73
N ARG A 91 -1.99 -8.94 -12.42
CA ARG A 91 -2.88 -7.92 -11.81
C ARG A 91 -4.16 -8.45 -11.18
N LEU A 92 -4.60 -9.65 -11.53
CA LEU A 92 -5.87 -10.23 -11.06
C LEU A 92 -5.68 -11.28 -9.97
N ASN A 93 -4.47 -11.81 -9.83
CA ASN A 93 -4.18 -12.93 -8.93
C ASN A 93 -3.01 -12.57 -8.02
N SER A 94 -3.21 -12.56 -6.70
CA SER A 94 -2.10 -12.39 -5.75
C SER A 94 -1.67 -13.72 -5.15
N ASN A 95 -0.36 -13.95 -5.09
CA ASN A 95 0.24 -15.05 -4.32
C ASN A 95 0.53 -14.65 -2.86
N ALA A 96 0.18 -13.43 -2.45
CA ALA A 96 0.34 -13.03 -1.05
C ALA A 96 -0.50 -13.94 -0.15
N ALA A 97 0.00 -14.22 1.05
CA ALA A 97 -0.76 -14.95 2.05
C ALA A 97 -2.07 -14.20 2.34
N LYS A 98 -3.16 -14.95 2.48
CA LYS A 98 -4.44 -14.38 2.87
C LYS A 98 -4.41 -14.09 4.36
N GLY A 99 -4.88 -12.90 4.76
CA GLY A 99 -5.14 -12.63 6.17
C GLY A 99 -6.10 -13.65 6.77
N LYS A 100 -5.86 -14.06 8.01
CA LYS A 100 -6.66 -15.06 8.73
C LYS A 100 -8.12 -14.64 8.88
N CYS A 101 -8.36 -13.33 9.05
CA CYS A 101 -9.66 -12.73 9.28
C CYS A 101 -10.21 -12.08 8.01
N THR A 102 -9.37 -11.35 7.28
CA THR A 102 -9.79 -10.66 6.03
C THR A 102 -9.98 -11.60 4.85
N GLY A 103 -9.33 -12.77 4.87
CA GLY A 103 -9.53 -13.84 3.89
C GLY A 103 -9.13 -13.49 2.45
N THR A 104 -8.43 -12.37 2.26
CA THR A 104 -8.14 -11.78 0.94
C THR A 104 -6.64 -11.70 0.72
N ALA A 105 -6.16 -12.19 -0.43
CA ALA A 105 -4.76 -12.07 -0.79
C ALA A 105 -4.50 -10.66 -1.37
N GLY A 106 -3.41 -10.02 -0.98
CA GLY A 106 -3.11 -8.66 -1.40
C GLY A 106 -3.59 -7.57 -0.43
N TYR A 107 -4.19 -7.97 0.69
CA TYR A 107 -4.77 -7.08 1.69
C TYR A 107 -4.58 -7.69 3.07
N ILE A 108 -4.24 -6.86 4.06
CA ILE A 108 -4.10 -7.30 5.44
C ILE A 108 -4.49 -6.17 6.39
N SER A 109 -5.34 -6.43 7.37
CA SER A 109 -5.77 -5.40 8.33
C SER A 109 -4.67 -5.06 9.34
N ASN A 110 -4.71 -3.87 9.94
CA ASN A 110 -3.74 -3.51 10.99
C ASN A 110 -3.79 -4.48 12.18
N ALA A 111 -4.98 -4.95 12.56
CA ALA A 111 -5.11 -5.96 13.61
C ALA A 111 -4.41 -7.29 13.26
N GLU A 112 -4.46 -7.72 11.99
CA GLU A 112 -3.74 -8.91 11.54
C GLU A 112 -2.22 -8.67 11.46
N ILE A 113 -1.79 -7.45 11.12
CA ILE A 113 -0.37 -7.05 11.18
C ILE A 113 0.12 -7.12 12.63
N ASP A 114 -0.62 -6.54 13.57
CA ASP A 114 -0.30 -6.55 15.01
C ASP A 114 -0.24 -7.98 15.55
N ASP A 115 -1.15 -8.86 15.12
CA ASP A 115 -1.13 -10.28 15.44
C ASP A 115 0.15 -10.96 14.90
N ILE A 116 0.54 -10.70 13.65
CA ILE A 116 1.78 -11.25 13.07
C ILE A 116 3.01 -10.82 13.88
N ILE A 117 3.08 -9.54 14.25
CA ILE A 117 4.18 -9.01 15.07
C ILE A 117 4.17 -9.69 16.45
N SER A 118 2.99 -9.81 17.08
CA SER A 118 2.83 -10.32 18.44
C SER A 118 3.06 -11.83 18.56
N MET A 119 2.68 -12.62 17.56
CA MET A 119 2.92 -14.06 17.52
C MET A 119 4.41 -14.42 17.43
N GLY A 120 5.24 -13.48 16.99
CA GLY A 120 6.69 -13.65 16.84
C GLY A 120 7.06 -14.56 15.66
N GLY A 121 8.37 -14.79 15.48
CA GLY A 121 8.91 -15.59 14.39
C GLY A 121 9.93 -14.83 13.55
N LYS A 122 9.99 -15.12 12.25
CA LYS A 122 10.84 -14.38 11.31
C LYS A 122 10.05 -13.20 10.76
N VAL A 123 9.90 -12.19 11.60
CA VAL A 123 9.27 -10.90 11.25
C VAL A 123 10.36 -9.84 11.27
N ASP A 124 10.37 -9.00 10.26
CA ASP A 124 11.19 -7.80 10.21
C ASP A 124 10.31 -6.62 9.82
N SER A 125 10.29 -5.60 10.66
CA SER A 125 9.46 -4.41 10.51
C SER A 125 10.32 -3.16 10.67
N TRP A 126 10.10 -2.18 9.81
CA TRP A 126 10.84 -0.92 9.85
C TRP A 126 9.98 0.22 9.35
N HIS A 127 10.39 1.44 9.69
CA HIS A 127 9.83 2.65 9.11
C HIS A 127 10.65 3.04 7.87
N ASP A 128 10.01 3.09 6.71
CA ASP A 128 10.60 3.62 5.49
C ASP A 128 10.47 5.14 5.47
N PHE A 129 11.55 5.86 5.75
CA PHE A 129 11.55 7.31 5.86
C PHE A 129 11.29 8.02 4.51
N ASP A 130 11.60 7.39 3.38
CA ASP A 130 11.41 8.01 2.06
C ASP A 130 9.93 8.09 1.68
N SER A 131 9.16 7.03 1.94
CA SER A 131 7.70 7.04 1.77
C SER A 131 6.94 7.47 3.02
N ASN A 132 7.64 7.62 4.15
CA ASN A 132 7.09 7.86 5.49
C ASN A 132 5.98 6.85 5.84
N SER A 133 6.28 5.55 5.65
CA SER A 133 5.33 4.47 5.91
C SER A 133 5.98 3.29 6.62
N ASP A 134 5.18 2.56 7.39
CA ASP A 134 5.65 1.36 8.09
C ASP A 134 5.55 0.13 7.20
N MET A 135 6.63 -0.63 7.16
CA MET A 135 6.80 -1.80 6.31
C MET A 135 7.05 -3.03 7.17
N LEU A 136 6.52 -4.17 6.74
CA LEU A 136 6.70 -5.44 7.41
C LEU A 136 6.93 -6.56 6.40
N VAL A 137 7.91 -7.41 6.69
CA VAL A 137 8.19 -8.65 5.98
C VAL A 137 8.12 -9.80 6.99
N TYR A 138 7.41 -10.86 6.63
CA TYR A 138 7.31 -12.06 7.44
C TYR A 138 7.41 -13.31 6.57
N ASP A 139 8.04 -14.35 7.11
CA ASP A 139 7.93 -15.70 6.56
C ASP A 139 6.64 -16.33 7.08
N ASP A 140 5.64 -16.43 6.21
CA ASP A 140 4.48 -17.27 6.49
C ASP A 140 4.91 -18.74 6.45
N ARG A 141 5.07 -19.36 7.62
CA ARG A 141 5.37 -20.80 7.75
C ARG A 141 4.14 -21.69 7.61
N SER A 142 3.03 -21.18 7.07
CA SER A 142 1.86 -22.02 6.81
C SER A 142 2.03 -22.84 5.51
N GLY A 143 2.71 -23.98 5.64
CA GLY A 143 2.53 -25.17 4.78
C GLY A 143 3.24 -25.15 3.44
#